data_AF-A0AAV1Q2I3-F1
#
_entry.id   AF-A0AAV1Q2I3-F1
#
_cell.length_a   1.000
_cell.length_b   1.000
_cell.length_c   1.000
_cell.angle_alpha   90.00
_cell.angle_beta   90.00
_cell.angle_gamma   90.00
#
_symmetry.space_group_name_H-M   'P 1'
#
loop_
_entity.id
_entity.type
_entity.pdbx_description
1 polymer ?
#
loop_
_entity_poly.entity_id
_entity_poly.type
_entity_poly.pdbx_seq_one_letter_code
_entity_poly.pdbx_strand_id
1 'polypeptide(L)'
;MENGTSGTCNDVDALWENVECKRYDLCRIIAPAKLTPYLRQCKVLDEQDEDEILNSMLLVSKANRTSRLLDILHTKGERGYVVFLESLEFYYPDFYKQVTGKDPTRRFSTIVVEEGHEGLTQFLMNEVVKLQQQSKVKTLQHVELSKKNCTLEDEQKKLRLANQELQAFQQRYNKLREERNTYSDELLRVKDENYKLAMRYATLSEEKNMAVMRSRDLQLEIDHLKHRLNKVEEECKMERRQSLKLKNDIENRPKREQIFELERENEMLKIKLQELQSIIQPGPLPASDKAILDILEHDRQEALEDRQDLINRLYNLHEEIRQAEELRDKYLEEKEDLEEKEGAEVLHTAERL
;
A
#
# COMPACT_ATOMS: atom_id res chain seq x y z
N MET A 1 -84.89 -24.63 -73.86
CA MET A 1 -84.43 -23.69 -72.80
C MET A 1 -83.88 -24.58 -71.70
N GLU A 2 -82.61 -24.59 -71.30
CA GLU A 2 -81.42 -23.79 -71.59
C GLU A 2 -80.23 -24.74 -71.38
N ASN A 3 -79.37 -24.88 -72.39
CA ASN A 3 -78.02 -25.42 -72.23
C ASN A 3 -77.10 -24.32 -72.74
N GLY A 4 -76.49 -23.58 -71.82
CA GLY A 4 -75.60 -22.47 -72.13
C GLY A 4 -74.68 -22.18 -70.95
N THR A 5 -73.40 -22.00 -71.26
CA THR A 5 -72.39 -21.29 -70.45
C THR A 5 -71.85 -21.93 -69.16
N SER A 6 -71.28 -23.14 -69.22
CA SER A 6 -70.39 -23.65 -68.14
C SER A 6 -68.97 -24.02 -68.59
N GLY A 7 -68.61 -23.75 -69.85
CA GLY A 7 -67.32 -24.17 -70.43
C GLY A 7 -66.16 -23.19 -70.29
N THR A 8 -66.41 -21.92 -69.96
CA THR A 8 -65.37 -20.87 -69.99
C THR A 8 -64.72 -20.59 -68.63
N CYS A 9 -65.39 -20.86 -67.50
CA CYS A 9 -64.84 -20.60 -66.16
C CYS A 9 -63.68 -21.53 -65.82
N ASN A 10 -63.81 -22.83 -66.13
CA ASN A 10 -62.79 -23.83 -65.81
C ASN A 10 -61.47 -23.63 -66.57
N ASP A 11 -61.50 -22.97 -67.73
CA ASP A 11 -60.31 -22.74 -68.56
C ASP A 11 -59.48 -21.56 -68.01
N VAL A 12 -60.15 -20.51 -67.51
CA VAL A 12 -59.48 -19.34 -66.91
C VAL A 12 -58.81 -19.67 -65.58
N ASP A 13 -59.47 -20.47 -64.74
CA ASP A 13 -58.89 -20.92 -63.46
C ASP A 13 -57.66 -21.81 -63.68
N ALA A 14 -57.68 -22.66 -64.73
CA ALA A 14 -56.52 -23.46 -65.13
C ALA A 14 -55.33 -22.62 -65.64
N LEU A 15 -55.59 -21.48 -66.28
CA LEU A 15 -54.55 -20.54 -66.69
C LEU A 15 -53.84 -19.92 -65.48
N TRP A 16 -54.61 -19.47 -64.48
CA TRP A 16 -54.08 -18.85 -63.26
C TRP A 16 -53.33 -19.84 -62.35
N GLU A 17 -53.62 -21.13 -62.41
CA GLU A 17 -52.89 -22.17 -61.66
C GLU A 17 -51.36 -22.12 -61.94
N ASN A 18 -50.96 -21.76 -63.16
CA ASN A 18 -49.54 -21.60 -63.52
C ASN A 18 -48.84 -20.46 -62.76
N VAL A 19 -49.58 -19.40 -62.45
CA VAL A 19 -49.12 -18.25 -61.65
C VAL A 19 -49.17 -18.62 -60.17
N GLU A 20 -50.25 -19.26 -59.74
CA GLU A 20 -50.47 -19.64 -58.33
C GLU A 20 -49.41 -20.62 -57.83
N CYS A 21 -49.03 -21.60 -58.66
CA CYS A 21 -47.95 -22.55 -58.36
C CYS A 21 -46.58 -21.88 -58.11
N LYS A 22 -46.38 -20.64 -58.59
CA LYS A 22 -45.12 -19.87 -58.45
C LYS A 22 -45.32 -18.60 -57.62
N ARG A 23 -46.48 -18.46 -56.98
CA ARG A 23 -46.89 -17.23 -56.29
C ARG A 23 -45.88 -16.76 -55.26
N TYR A 24 -45.33 -17.68 -54.48
CA TYR A 24 -44.34 -17.34 -53.45
C TYR A 24 -43.11 -16.60 -54.04
N ASP A 25 -42.54 -17.14 -55.11
CA ASP A 25 -41.36 -16.56 -55.76
C ASP A 25 -41.70 -15.23 -56.45
N LEU A 26 -42.85 -15.18 -57.14
CA LEU A 26 -43.36 -13.97 -57.78
C LEU A 26 -43.54 -12.84 -56.74
N CYS A 27 -44.18 -13.13 -55.60
CA CYS A 27 -44.39 -12.17 -54.52
C CYS A 27 -43.08 -11.60 -53.97
N ARG A 28 -42.05 -12.44 -53.80
CA ARG A 28 -40.77 -11.99 -53.23
C ARG A 28 -40.00 -11.09 -54.20
N ILE A 29 -40.08 -11.36 -55.50
CA ILE A 29 -39.16 -10.79 -56.49
C ILE A 29 -39.76 -9.63 -57.28
N ILE A 30 -41.05 -9.70 -57.62
CA ILE A 30 -41.73 -8.63 -58.35
C ILE A 30 -41.89 -7.41 -57.46
N ALA A 31 -41.54 -6.24 -58.00
CA ALA A 31 -41.82 -4.94 -57.41
C ALA A 31 -43.09 -4.38 -58.05
N PRO A 32 -44.20 -4.25 -57.32
CA PRO A 32 -45.48 -3.82 -57.90
C PRO A 32 -45.39 -2.48 -58.64
N ALA A 33 -44.61 -1.53 -58.11
CA ALA A 33 -44.38 -0.22 -58.72
C ALA A 33 -43.73 -0.24 -60.13
N LYS A 34 -43.20 -1.39 -60.56
CA LYS A 34 -42.76 -1.59 -61.95
C LYS A 34 -43.92 -2.02 -62.86
N LEU A 35 -44.84 -2.84 -62.36
CA LEU A 35 -45.90 -3.44 -63.17
C LEU A 35 -47.15 -2.55 -63.24
N THR A 36 -47.52 -1.88 -62.15
CA THR A 36 -48.77 -1.09 -62.07
C THR A 36 -48.94 -0.06 -63.19
N PRO A 37 -47.91 0.65 -63.70
CA PRO A 37 -48.10 1.60 -64.80
C PRO A 37 -48.54 0.93 -66.10
N TYR A 38 -47.96 -0.23 -66.44
CA TYR A 38 -48.34 -0.99 -67.64
C TYR A 38 -49.76 -1.55 -67.49
N LEU A 39 -50.07 -2.12 -66.32
CA LEU A 39 -51.37 -2.71 -66.03
C LEU A 39 -52.49 -1.65 -66.06
N ARG A 40 -52.21 -0.42 -65.61
CA ARG A 40 -53.13 0.71 -65.73
C ARG A 40 -53.31 1.16 -67.17
N GLN A 41 -52.23 1.23 -67.95
CA GLN A 41 -52.28 1.62 -69.36
C GLN A 41 -53.15 0.64 -70.18
N CYS A 42 -53.13 -0.65 -69.84
CA CYS A 42 -53.97 -1.69 -70.43
C CYS A 42 -55.39 -1.78 -69.83
N LYS A 43 -55.79 -0.83 -68.96
CA LYS A 43 -57.10 -0.75 -68.28
C LYS A 43 -57.50 -1.99 -67.48
N VAL A 44 -56.54 -2.77 -66.97
CA VAL A 44 -56.84 -3.88 -66.04
C VAL A 44 -56.78 -3.46 -64.58
N LEU A 45 -56.05 -2.39 -64.28
CA LEU A 45 -56.06 -1.69 -62.99
C LEU A 45 -56.53 -0.26 -63.20
N ASP A 46 -57.22 0.29 -62.19
CA ASP A 46 -57.55 1.71 -62.12
C ASP A 46 -56.62 2.46 -61.14
N GLU A 47 -56.94 3.75 -60.89
CA GLU A 47 -56.19 4.60 -59.96
C GLU A 47 -56.26 4.11 -58.52
N GLN A 48 -57.42 3.59 -58.13
CA GLN A 48 -57.67 3.15 -56.77
C GLN A 48 -56.96 1.82 -56.49
N ASP A 49 -57.01 0.89 -57.46
CA ASP A 49 -56.27 -0.37 -57.43
C ASP A 49 -54.76 -0.10 -57.25
N GLU A 50 -54.19 0.84 -58.02
CA GLU A 50 -52.75 1.19 -57.90
C GLU A 50 -52.41 1.83 -56.55
N ASP A 51 -53.21 2.79 -56.07
CA ASP A 51 -52.99 3.44 -54.79
C ASP A 51 -53.08 2.43 -53.63
N GLU A 52 -54.06 1.52 -53.67
CA GLU A 52 -54.19 0.44 -52.70
C GLU A 52 -52.92 -0.44 -52.67
N ILE A 53 -52.37 -0.79 -53.83
CA ILE A 53 -51.19 -1.66 -53.91
C ILE A 53 -49.92 -0.94 -53.44
N LEU A 54 -49.73 0.34 -53.81
CA LEU A 54 -48.47 1.05 -53.60
C LEU A 54 -48.40 1.79 -52.27
N ASN A 55 -49.53 2.36 -51.82
CA ASN A 55 -49.57 3.33 -50.72
C ASN A 55 -50.33 2.84 -49.49
N SER A 56 -51.02 1.69 -49.56
CA SER A 56 -51.69 1.12 -48.38
C SER A 56 -50.71 0.84 -47.23
N MET A 57 -51.02 1.39 -46.06
CA MET A 57 -50.27 1.14 -44.82
C MET A 57 -50.47 -0.30 -44.30
N LEU A 58 -51.51 -1.00 -44.76
CA LEU A 58 -51.76 -2.39 -44.40
C LEU A 58 -50.78 -3.36 -45.09
N LEU A 59 -50.22 -2.95 -46.23
CA LEU A 59 -49.28 -3.74 -47.01
C LEU A 59 -47.84 -3.32 -46.70
N VAL A 60 -47.34 -3.76 -45.54
CA VAL A 60 -46.02 -3.37 -45.01
C VAL A 60 -44.87 -3.90 -45.86
N SER A 61 -44.95 -5.15 -46.33
CA SER A 61 -43.88 -5.78 -47.10
C SER A 61 -44.14 -5.67 -48.61
N LYS A 62 -43.07 -5.63 -49.40
CA LYS A 62 -43.14 -5.74 -50.86
C LYS A 62 -43.89 -7.00 -51.30
N ALA A 63 -43.68 -8.13 -50.61
CA ALA A 63 -44.34 -9.39 -50.93
C ALA A 63 -45.86 -9.32 -50.71
N ASN A 64 -46.32 -8.63 -49.66
CA ASN A 64 -47.75 -8.45 -49.40
C ASN A 64 -48.39 -7.57 -50.48
N ARG A 65 -47.69 -6.53 -50.93
CA ARG A 65 -48.14 -5.67 -52.04
C ARG A 65 -48.26 -6.44 -53.35
N THR A 66 -47.28 -7.28 -53.66
CA THR A 66 -47.34 -8.14 -54.85
C THR A 66 -48.44 -9.19 -54.73
N SER A 67 -48.62 -9.79 -53.54
CA SER A 67 -49.74 -10.72 -53.33
C SER A 67 -51.08 -10.04 -53.58
N ARG A 68 -51.26 -8.83 -53.04
CA ARG A 68 -52.49 -8.06 -53.27
C ARG A 68 -52.71 -7.71 -54.74
N LEU A 69 -51.64 -7.33 -55.46
CA LEU A 69 -51.68 -7.11 -56.90
C LEU A 69 -52.16 -8.37 -57.65
N LEU A 70 -51.65 -9.55 -57.30
CA LEU A 70 -52.08 -10.81 -57.92
C LEU A 70 -53.54 -11.13 -57.60
N ASP A 71 -54.00 -10.88 -56.38
CA ASP A 71 -55.41 -11.05 -56.00
C ASP A 71 -56.33 -10.17 -56.84
N ILE A 72 -55.97 -8.89 -57.01
CA ILE A 72 -56.75 -7.95 -57.83
C ILE A 72 -56.78 -8.44 -59.29
N LEU A 73 -55.63 -8.81 -59.87
CA LEU A 73 -55.56 -9.26 -61.26
C LEU A 73 -56.34 -10.56 -61.50
N HIS A 74 -56.36 -11.48 -60.52
CA HIS A 74 -57.15 -12.69 -60.59
C HIS A 74 -58.65 -12.39 -60.75
N THR A 75 -59.16 -11.34 -60.07
CA THR A 75 -60.57 -10.92 -60.23
C THR A 75 -60.90 -10.37 -61.63
N LYS A 76 -59.89 -10.01 -62.43
CA LYS A 76 -60.09 -9.51 -63.81
C LYS A 76 -60.09 -10.63 -64.86
N GLY A 77 -60.05 -11.90 -64.45
CA GLY A 77 -60.20 -13.08 -65.31
C GLY A 77 -59.08 -13.25 -66.34
N GLU A 78 -59.43 -13.75 -67.53
CA GLU A 78 -58.48 -14.02 -68.63
C GLU A 78 -57.72 -12.76 -69.05
N ARG A 79 -58.39 -11.62 -69.10
CA ARG A 79 -57.77 -10.33 -69.44
C ARG A 79 -56.69 -9.97 -68.41
N GLY A 80 -56.97 -10.14 -67.11
CA GLY A 80 -55.99 -9.92 -66.05
C GLY A 80 -54.75 -10.80 -66.22
N TYR A 81 -54.94 -12.07 -66.58
CA TYR A 81 -53.87 -13.04 -66.81
C TYR A 81 -52.98 -12.64 -67.99
N VAL A 82 -53.58 -12.34 -69.15
CA VAL A 82 -52.84 -11.97 -70.37
C VAL A 82 -52.00 -10.72 -70.15
N VAL A 83 -52.59 -9.67 -69.57
CA VAL A 83 -51.87 -8.41 -69.34
C VAL A 83 -50.81 -8.56 -68.26
N PHE A 84 -51.06 -9.37 -67.22
CA PHE A 84 -50.05 -9.71 -66.23
C PHE A 84 -48.84 -10.39 -66.88
N LEU A 85 -49.06 -11.37 -67.75
CA LEU A 85 -47.99 -12.05 -68.47
C LEU A 85 -47.22 -11.12 -69.41
N GLU A 86 -47.88 -10.24 -70.16
CA GLU A 86 -47.20 -9.22 -70.97
C GLU A 86 -46.33 -8.28 -70.09
N SER A 87 -46.85 -7.88 -68.92
CA SER A 87 -46.09 -7.05 -67.97
C SER A 87 -44.87 -7.80 -67.40
N LEU A 88 -45.02 -9.09 -67.11
CA LEU A 88 -43.97 -9.95 -66.60
C LEU A 88 -42.90 -10.19 -67.68
N GLU A 89 -43.31 -10.38 -68.93
CA GLU A 89 -42.42 -10.53 -70.07
C GLU A 89 -41.55 -9.28 -70.29
N PHE A 90 -42.12 -8.10 -70.06
CA PHE A 90 -41.41 -6.84 -70.21
C PHE A 90 -40.42 -6.56 -69.07
N TYR A 91 -40.84 -6.70 -67.82
CA TYR A 91 -40.04 -6.29 -66.65
C TYR A 91 -39.24 -7.42 -65.98
N TYR A 92 -39.68 -8.67 -66.15
CA TYR A 92 -39.17 -9.85 -65.47
C TYR A 92 -39.13 -11.08 -66.42
N PRO A 93 -38.35 -11.01 -67.51
CA PRO A 93 -38.35 -12.03 -68.57
C PRO A 93 -38.06 -13.46 -68.05
N ASP A 94 -37.20 -13.59 -67.03
CA ASP A 94 -36.88 -14.89 -66.43
C ASP A 94 -38.11 -15.50 -65.73
N PHE A 95 -38.91 -14.69 -65.05
CA PHE A 95 -40.14 -15.14 -64.38
C PHE A 95 -41.26 -15.43 -65.38
N TYR A 96 -41.35 -14.67 -66.47
CA TYR A 96 -42.25 -14.99 -67.57
C TYR A 96 -41.95 -16.37 -68.14
N LYS A 97 -40.68 -16.66 -68.41
CA LYS A 97 -40.24 -17.98 -68.89
C LYS A 97 -40.51 -19.07 -67.86
N GLN A 98 -40.30 -18.78 -66.58
CA GLN A 98 -40.62 -19.71 -65.50
C GLN A 98 -42.11 -20.03 -65.46
N VAL A 99 -42.99 -19.02 -65.51
CA VAL A 99 -44.46 -19.19 -65.42
C VAL A 99 -45.01 -19.91 -66.65
N THR A 100 -44.62 -19.50 -67.86
CA THR A 100 -45.22 -19.96 -69.12
C THR A 100 -44.47 -21.10 -69.82
N GLY A 101 -43.20 -21.33 -69.46
CA GLY A 101 -42.30 -22.25 -70.17
C GLY A 101 -41.84 -21.76 -71.54
N LYS A 102 -42.23 -20.55 -71.96
CA LYS A 102 -41.96 -19.97 -73.29
C LYS A 102 -40.89 -18.88 -73.22
N ASP A 103 -40.18 -18.68 -74.32
CA ASP A 103 -39.23 -17.57 -74.40
C ASP A 103 -39.93 -16.21 -74.55
N PRO A 104 -39.44 -15.16 -73.84
CA PRO A 104 -39.96 -13.80 -73.96
C PRO A 104 -39.86 -13.27 -75.40
N THR A 105 -41.00 -13.00 -76.00
CA THR A 105 -41.15 -12.39 -77.33
C THR A 105 -41.36 -10.88 -77.26
N ARG A 106 -41.68 -10.34 -76.06
CA ARG A 106 -41.95 -8.91 -75.77
C ARG A 106 -43.05 -8.33 -76.64
N ARG A 107 -44.22 -8.99 -76.61
CA ARG A 107 -45.39 -8.54 -77.37
C ARG A 107 -46.19 -7.57 -76.51
N PHE A 108 -46.53 -6.43 -77.10
CA PHE A 108 -47.35 -5.38 -76.49
C PHE A 108 -48.74 -5.35 -77.13
N SER A 109 -49.37 -6.52 -77.26
CA SER A 109 -50.63 -6.66 -77.97
C SER A 109 -51.74 -5.88 -77.27
N THR A 110 -51.82 -5.95 -75.95
CA THR A 110 -52.96 -5.36 -75.22
C THR A 110 -52.94 -3.84 -75.21
N ILE A 111 -51.79 -3.23 -74.92
CA ILE A 111 -51.66 -1.76 -74.94
C ILE A 111 -51.87 -1.17 -76.33
N VAL A 112 -51.45 -1.87 -77.40
CA VAL A 112 -51.70 -1.41 -78.77
C VAL A 112 -53.19 -1.49 -79.12
N VAL A 113 -53.90 -2.50 -78.61
CA VAL A 113 -55.35 -2.62 -78.79
C VAL A 113 -56.11 -1.53 -78.03
N GLU A 114 -55.70 -1.22 -76.80
CA GLU A 114 -56.39 -0.27 -75.94
C GLU A 114 -56.06 1.20 -76.26
N GLU A 115 -54.80 1.51 -76.57
CA GLU A 115 -54.27 2.89 -76.65
C GLU A 115 -53.62 3.20 -78.01
N GLY A 116 -53.57 2.23 -78.93
CA GLY A 116 -52.94 2.39 -80.23
C GLY A 116 -51.39 2.39 -80.19
N HIS A 117 -50.79 2.47 -81.38
CA HIS A 117 -49.33 2.54 -81.51
C HIS A 117 -48.72 3.83 -80.91
N GLU A 118 -49.47 4.93 -80.94
CA GLU A 118 -49.06 6.20 -80.33
C GLU A 118 -49.02 6.07 -78.80
N GLY A 119 -50.03 5.45 -78.19
CA GLY A 119 -50.07 5.20 -76.74
C GLY A 119 -48.93 4.30 -76.26
N LEU A 120 -48.61 3.22 -76.99
CA LEU A 120 -47.44 2.38 -76.69
C LEU A 120 -46.12 3.19 -76.77
N THR A 121 -45.97 4.02 -77.80
CA THR A 121 -44.76 4.83 -77.98
C THR A 121 -44.58 5.83 -76.83
N GLN A 122 -45.65 6.51 -76.42
CA GLN A 122 -45.63 7.42 -75.28
C GLN A 122 -45.29 6.69 -73.97
N PHE A 123 -45.90 5.52 -73.73
CA PHE A 123 -45.59 4.69 -72.57
C PHE A 123 -44.11 4.33 -72.49
N LEU A 124 -43.53 3.81 -73.58
CA LEU A 124 -42.12 3.43 -73.63
C LEU A 124 -41.19 4.65 -73.46
N MET A 125 -41.53 5.80 -74.04
CA MET A 125 -40.75 7.03 -73.86
C MET A 125 -40.73 7.48 -72.40
N ASN A 126 -41.88 7.43 -71.72
CA ASN A 126 -41.98 7.75 -70.29
C ASN A 126 -41.15 6.79 -69.43
N GLU A 127 -41.17 5.49 -69.75
CA GLU A 127 -40.38 4.49 -69.02
C GLU A 127 -38.86 4.70 -69.21
N VAL A 128 -38.42 5.09 -70.41
CA VAL A 128 -37.02 5.46 -70.67
C VAL A 128 -36.61 6.70 -69.86
N VAL A 129 -37.42 7.75 -69.85
CA VAL A 129 -37.16 8.97 -69.07
C VAL A 129 -37.08 8.64 -67.57
N LYS A 130 -37.98 7.81 -67.06
CA LYS A 130 -37.98 7.34 -65.67
C LYS A 130 -36.69 6.58 -65.33
N LEU A 131 -36.24 5.67 -66.19
CA LEU A 131 -34.99 4.93 -66.01
C LEU A 131 -33.76 5.84 -66.03
N GLN A 132 -33.72 6.82 -66.94
CA GLN A 132 -32.65 7.82 -66.99
C GLN A 132 -32.57 8.64 -65.71
N GLN A 133 -33.71 9.11 -65.20
CA GLN A 133 -33.76 9.87 -63.95
C GLN A 133 -33.33 9.01 -62.75
N GLN A 134 -33.78 7.76 -62.66
CA GLN A 134 -33.35 6.83 -61.61
C GLN A 134 -31.84 6.56 -61.67
N SER A 135 -31.27 6.39 -62.87
CA SER A 135 -29.82 6.22 -63.06
C SER A 135 -29.03 7.44 -62.58
N LYS A 136 -29.52 8.65 -62.88
CA LYS A 136 -28.91 9.91 -62.41
C LYS A 136 -28.93 10.01 -60.89
N VAL A 137 -30.07 9.71 -60.24
CA VAL A 137 -30.19 9.72 -58.78
C VAL A 137 -29.26 8.71 -58.13
N LYS A 138 -29.20 7.48 -58.64
CA LYS A 138 -28.29 6.44 -58.13
C LYS A 138 -26.83 6.83 -58.26
N THR A 139 -26.45 7.47 -59.38
CA THR A 139 -25.08 7.97 -59.59
C THR A 139 -24.71 9.03 -58.55
N LEU A 140 -25.61 9.98 -58.28
CA LEU A 140 -25.38 11.02 -57.27
C LEU A 140 -25.25 10.42 -55.86
N GLN A 141 -26.14 9.48 -55.50
CA GLN A 141 -26.06 8.77 -54.22
C GLN A 141 -24.75 7.99 -54.07
N HIS A 142 -24.29 7.32 -55.14
CA HIS A 142 -23.01 6.61 -55.14
C HIS A 142 -21.83 7.55 -54.90
N VAL A 143 -21.81 8.72 -55.56
CA VAL A 143 -20.77 9.74 -55.35
C VAL A 143 -20.78 10.27 -53.91
N GLU A 144 -21.96 10.52 -53.34
CA GLU A 144 -22.08 10.99 -51.97
C GLU A 144 -21.60 9.94 -50.95
N LEU A 145 -22.01 8.68 -51.12
CA LEU A 145 -21.56 7.57 -50.28
C LEU A 145 -20.05 7.35 -50.40
N SER A 146 -19.50 7.45 -51.60
CA SER A 146 -18.05 7.34 -51.83
C SER A 146 -17.27 8.43 -51.09
N LYS A 147 -17.76 9.68 -51.11
CA LYS A 147 -17.15 10.78 -50.33
C LYS A 147 -17.20 10.50 -48.82
N LYS A 148 -18.35 10.07 -48.31
CA LYS A 148 -18.53 9.71 -46.89
C LYS A 148 -17.61 8.56 -46.46
N ASN A 149 -17.45 7.54 -47.30
CA ASN A 149 -16.53 6.44 -47.03
C ASN A 149 -15.07 6.92 -46.96
N CYS A 150 -14.65 7.76 -47.91
CA CYS A 150 -13.29 8.32 -47.90
C CYS A 150 -13.01 9.13 -46.62
N THR A 151 -13.96 9.96 -46.17
CA THR A 151 -13.80 10.71 -44.91
C THR A 151 -13.71 9.79 -43.69
N LEU A 152 -14.54 8.74 -43.62
CA LEU A 152 -14.52 7.78 -42.51
C LEU A 152 -13.23 6.95 -42.48
N GLU A 153 -12.68 6.60 -43.65
CA GLU A 153 -11.39 5.91 -43.74
C GLU A 153 -10.24 6.76 -43.20
N ASP A 154 -10.24 8.06 -43.49
CA ASP A 154 -9.21 8.98 -42.99
C ASP A 154 -9.34 9.21 -41.48
N GLU A 155 -10.55 9.31 -40.94
CA GLU A 155 -10.79 9.33 -39.50
C GLU A 155 -10.33 8.03 -38.83
N GLN A 156 -10.60 6.87 -39.44
CA GLN A 156 -10.15 5.59 -38.92
C GLN A 156 -8.62 5.51 -38.89
N LYS A 157 -7.92 6.01 -39.92
CA LYS A 157 -6.45 6.08 -39.93
C LYS A 157 -5.91 6.96 -38.81
N LYS A 158 -6.51 8.15 -38.59
CA LYS A 158 -6.13 9.06 -37.50
C LYS A 158 -6.30 8.41 -36.13
N LEU A 159 -7.45 7.78 -35.89
CA LEU A 159 -7.73 7.07 -34.64
C LEU A 159 -6.77 5.90 -34.42
N ARG A 160 -6.42 5.17 -35.49
CA ARG A 160 -5.45 4.07 -35.40
C ARG A 160 -4.07 4.56 -34.96
N LEU A 161 -3.59 5.68 -35.50
CA LEU A 161 -2.31 6.29 -35.09
C LEU A 161 -2.35 6.76 -33.64
N ALA A 162 -3.39 7.50 -33.24
CA ALA A 162 -3.55 7.96 -31.86
C ALA A 162 -3.58 6.80 -30.85
N ASN A 163 -4.20 5.67 -31.23
CA ASN A 163 -4.24 4.48 -30.37
C ASN A 163 -2.86 3.82 -30.23
N GLN A 164 -2.05 3.79 -31.30
CA GLN A 164 -0.67 3.30 -31.23
C GLN A 164 0.20 4.18 -30.32
N GLU A 165 0.06 5.50 -30.42
CA GLU A 165 0.76 6.44 -29.53
C GLU A 165 0.34 6.24 -28.07
N LEU A 166 -0.95 6.11 -27.80
CA LEU A 166 -1.48 5.84 -26.46
C LEU A 166 -0.92 4.53 -25.89
N GLN A 167 -0.87 3.47 -26.70
CA GLN A 167 -0.31 2.19 -26.29
C GLN A 167 1.19 2.32 -25.96
N ALA A 168 1.95 3.07 -26.75
CA ALA A 168 3.36 3.34 -26.47
C ALA A 168 3.55 4.12 -25.15
N PHE A 169 2.70 5.12 -24.88
CA PHE A 169 2.69 5.83 -23.60
C PHE A 169 2.35 4.91 -22.42
N GLN A 170 1.35 4.05 -22.56
CA GLN A 170 0.97 3.08 -21.52
C GLN A 170 2.11 2.10 -21.20
N GLN A 171 2.81 1.60 -22.21
CA GLN A 171 3.98 0.73 -22.01
C GLN A 171 5.10 1.44 -21.25
N ARG A 172 5.41 2.69 -21.60
CA ARG A 172 6.41 3.49 -20.88
C ARG A 172 6.01 3.75 -19.43
N TYR A 173 4.73 4.07 -19.20
CA TYR A 173 4.21 4.27 -17.86
C TYR A 173 4.31 3.01 -17.01
N ASN A 174 3.92 1.85 -17.55
CA ASN A 174 4.00 0.57 -16.84
C ASN A 174 5.44 0.22 -16.48
N LYS A 175 6.39 0.43 -17.41
CA LYS A 175 7.82 0.22 -17.13
C LYS A 175 8.31 1.11 -15.98
N LEU A 176 7.98 2.40 -16.00
CA LEU A 176 8.36 3.31 -14.93
C LEU A 176 7.72 2.94 -13.58
N ARG A 177 6.47 2.45 -13.61
CA ARG A 177 5.78 1.96 -12.42
C ARG A 177 6.45 0.72 -11.85
N GLU A 178 6.88 -0.22 -12.69
CA GLU A 178 7.64 -1.41 -12.30
C GLU A 178 9.00 -1.03 -11.69
N GLU A 179 9.75 -0.12 -12.33
CA GLU A 179 11.00 0.42 -11.78
C GLU A 179 10.79 1.04 -10.40
N ARG A 180 9.75 1.87 -10.24
CA ARG A 180 9.37 2.45 -8.95
C ARG A 180 9.08 1.38 -7.90
N ASN A 181 8.33 0.33 -8.25
CA ASN A 181 8.05 -0.77 -7.33
C ASN A 181 9.34 -1.48 -6.92
N THR A 182 10.23 -1.78 -7.87
CA THR A 182 11.53 -2.40 -7.59
C THR A 182 12.37 -1.54 -6.64
N TYR A 183 12.44 -0.22 -6.85
CA TYR A 183 13.14 0.69 -5.93
C TYR A 183 12.48 0.75 -4.54
N SER A 184 11.15 0.64 -4.48
CA SER A 184 10.41 0.58 -3.21
C SER A 184 10.76 -0.69 -2.42
N ASP A 185 10.86 -1.83 -3.10
CA ASP A 185 11.21 -3.11 -2.49
C ASP A 185 12.69 -3.13 -2.04
N GLU A 186 13.59 -2.57 -2.84
CA GLU A 186 15.00 -2.37 -2.47
C GLU A 186 15.14 -1.48 -1.23
N LEU A 187 14.41 -0.36 -1.20
CA LEU A 187 14.41 0.55 -0.06
C LEU A 187 13.96 -0.15 1.22
N LEU A 188 12.90 -0.97 1.14
CA LEU A 188 12.43 -1.75 2.28
C LEU A 188 13.50 -2.74 2.76
N ARG A 189 14.14 -3.46 1.83
CA ARG A 189 15.21 -4.41 2.15
C ARG A 189 16.38 -3.73 2.87
N VAL A 190 16.86 -2.60 2.34
CA VAL A 190 17.96 -1.83 2.94
C VAL A 190 17.56 -1.29 4.31
N LYS A 191 16.30 -0.86 4.48
CA LYS A 191 15.79 -0.43 5.78
C LYS A 191 15.82 -1.57 6.81
N ASP A 192 15.39 -2.77 6.42
CA ASP A 192 15.41 -3.95 7.28
C ASP A 192 16.84 -4.37 7.63
N GLU A 193 17.76 -4.33 6.68
CA GLU A 193 19.19 -4.59 6.91
C GLU A 193 19.80 -3.56 7.88
N ASN A 194 19.45 -2.28 7.73
CA ASN A 194 19.89 -1.22 8.63
C ASN A 194 19.36 -1.42 10.05
N TYR A 195 18.09 -1.80 10.21
CA TYR A 195 17.55 -2.15 11.54
C TYR A 195 18.27 -3.36 12.16
N LYS A 196 18.52 -4.41 11.38
CA LYS A 196 19.29 -5.57 11.86
C LYS A 196 20.70 -5.17 12.31
N LEU A 197 21.35 -4.28 11.57
CA LEU A 197 22.67 -3.78 11.93
C LEU A 197 22.62 -2.93 13.22
N ALA A 198 21.63 -2.04 13.33
CA ALA A 198 21.43 -1.23 14.53
C ALA A 198 21.18 -2.10 15.78
N MET A 199 20.36 -3.15 15.66
CA MET A 199 20.14 -4.11 16.74
C MET A 199 21.43 -4.83 17.14
N ARG A 200 22.20 -5.34 16.16
CA ARG A 200 23.50 -5.98 16.43
C ARG A 200 24.48 -5.02 17.11
N TYR A 201 24.51 -3.77 16.66
CA TYR A 201 25.35 -2.73 17.26
C TYR A 201 24.96 -2.47 18.71
N ALA A 202 23.66 -2.37 19.02
CA ALA A 202 23.17 -2.20 20.38
C ALA A 202 23.60 -3.37 21.28
N THR A 203 23.40 -4.62 20.83
CA THR A 203 23.83 -5.81 21.58
C THR A 203 25.34 -5.82 21.82
N LEU A 204 26.16 -5.54 20.79
CA LEU A 204 27.62 -5.48 20.95
C LEU A 204 28.06 -4.35 21.89
N SER A 205 27.33 -3.23 21.91
CA SER A 205 27.58 -2.12 22.83
C SER A 205 27.28 -2.52 24.28
N GLU A 206 26.16 -3.22 24.51
CA GLU A 206 25.81 -3.79 25.82
C GLU A 206 26.86 -4.81 26.28
N GLU A 207 27.27 -5.74 25.42
CA GLU A 207 28.33 -6.72 25.71
C GLU A 207 29.66 -6.05 26.05
N LYS A 208 30.05 -5.03 25.29
CA LYS A 208 31.23 -4.22 25.59
C LYS A 208 31.12 -3.57 26.97
N ASN A 209 29.97 -2.95 27.29
CA ASN A 209 29.77 -2.31 28.58
C ASN A 209 29.85 -3.33 29.73
N MET A 210 29.25 -4.51 29.57
CA MET A 210 29.36 -5.61 30.54
C MET A 210 30.82 -6.06 30.73
N ALA A 211 31.59 -6.20 29.64
CA ALA A 211 33.01 -6.55 29.72
C ALA A 211 33.83 -5.46 30.42
N VAL A 212 33.52 -4.18 30.18
CA VAL A 212 34.16 -3.04 30.86
C VAL A 212 33.85 -3.05 32.36
N MET A 213 32.59 -3.26 32.75
CA MET A 213 32.21 -3.36 34.16
C MET A 213 32.94 -4.52 34.85
N ARG A 214 32.95 -5.70 34.23
CA ARG A 214 33.68 -6.86 34.76
C ARG A 214 35.19 -6.62 34.89
N SER A 215 35.79 -5.92 33.93
CA SER A 215 37.20 -5.52 33.99
C SER A 215 37.47 -4.58 35.16
N ARG A 216 36.56 -3.63 35.41
CA ARG A 216 36.64 -2.72 36.56
C ARG A 216 36.54 -3.47 37.88
N ASP A 217 35.62 -4.42 38.01
CA ASP A 217 35.46 -5.24 39.22
C ASP A 217 36.72 -6.08 39.50
N LEU A 218 37.27 -6.73 38.49
CA LEU A 218 38.52 -7.49 38.61
C LEU A 218 39.70 -6.58 38.99
N GLN A 219 39.75 -5.36 38.47
CA GLN A 219 40.78 -4.39 38.84
C GLN A 219 40.68 -4.01 40.32
N LEU A 220 39.45 -3.80 40.84
CA LEU A 220 39.23 -3.54 42.26
C LEU A 220 39.65 -4.73 43.14
N GLU A 221 39.37 -5.96 42.71
CA GLU A 221 39.81 -7.17 43.42
C GLU A 221 41.34 -7.29 43.45
N ILE A 222 42.01 -7.01 42.32
CA ILE A 222 43.48 -6.97 42.24
C ILE A 222 44.04 -5.94 43.22
N ASP A 223 43.47 -4.74 43.26
CA ASP A 223 43.96 -3.67 44.14
C ASP A 223 43.72 -4.02 45.62
N HIS A 224 42.59 -4.64 45.95
CA HIS A 224 42.33 -5.19 47.28
C HIS A 224 43.36 -6.28 47.67
N LEU A 225 43.65 -7.22 46.77
CA LEU A 225 44.64 -8.27 46.99
C LEU A 225 46.06 -7.72 47.15
N LYS A 226 46.44 -6.70 46.36
CA LYS A 226 47.73 -5.99 46.52
C LYS A 226 47.84 -5.31 47.87
N HIS A 227 46.78 -4.62 48.33
CA HIS A 227 46.78 -4.01 49.65
C HIS A 227 46.91 -5.06 50.76
N ARG A 228 46.20 -6.19 50.65
CA ARG A 228 46.32 -7.30 51.60
C ARG A 228 47.73 -7.92 51.58
N LEU A 229 48.31 -8.13 50.41
CA LEU A 229 49.67 -8.62 50.25
C LEU A 229 50.67 -7.68 50.92
N ASN A 230 50.63 -6.39 50.60
CA ASN A 230 51.52 -5.38 51.21
C ASN A 230 51.38 -5.37 52.73
N LYS A 231 50.16 -5.47 53.26
CA LYS A 231 49.93 -5.55 54.72
C LYS A 231 50.66 -6.75 55.33
N VAL A 232 50.48 -7.94 54.76
CA VAL A 232 51.13 -9.17 55.24
C VAL A 232 52.66 -9.10 55.06
N GLU A 233 53.14 -8.50 53.98
CA GLU A 233 54.58 -8.30 53.75
C GLU A 233 55.19 -7.37 54.81
N GLU A 234 54.53 -6.26 55.15
CA GLU A 234 54.98 -5.36 56.21
C GLU A 234 54.92 -6.02 57.59
N GLU A 235 53.85 -6.77 57.91
CA GLU A 235 53.77 -7.59 59.13
C GLU A 235 54.94 -8.58 59.19
N CYS A 236 55.26 -9.27 58.08
CA CYS A 236 56.39 -10.19 58.01
C CYS A 236 57.74 -9.47 58.18
N LYS A 237 57.93 -8.29 57.58
CA LYS A 237 59.14 -7.47 57.77
C LYS A 237 59.30 -7.04 59.23
N MET A 238 58.21 -6.63 59.87
CA MET A 238 58.19 -6.25 61.27
C MET A 238 58.53 -7.43 62.17
N GLU A 239 57.94 -8.60 61.92
CA GLU A 239 58.23 -9.83 62.64
C GLU A 239 59.71 -10.25 62.49
N ARG A 240 60.27 -10.13 61.27
CA ARG A 240 61.70 -10.35 61.02
C ARG A 240 62.58 -9.37 61.80
N ARG A 241 62.20 -8.08 61.85
CA ARG A 241 62.92 -7.06 62.65
C ARG A 241 62.85 -7.37 64.14
N GLN A 242 61.68 -7.75 64.65
CA GLN A 242 61.49 -8.16 66.04
C GLN A 242 62.33 -9.40 66.37
N SER A 243 62.29 -10.42 65.51
CA SER A 243 63.13 -11.62 65.61
C SER A 243 64.62 -11.30 65.62
N LEU A 244 65.07 -10.37 64.76
CA LEU A 244 66.47 -9.93 64.71
C LEU A 244 66.87 -9.16 65.97
N LYS A 245 66.01 -8.27 66.48
CA LYS A 245 66.23 -7.58 67.76
C LYS A 245 66.37 -8.58 68.90
N LEU A 246 65.43 -9.53 69.02
CA LEU A 246 65.50 -10.61 70.01
C LEU A 246 66.81 -11.40 69.90
N LYS A 247 67.24 -11.75 68.68
CA LYS A 247 68.52 -12.44 68.46
C LYS A 247 69.71 -11.59 68.93
N ASN A 248 69.77 -10.31 68.57
CA ASN A 248 70.83 -9.40 69.01
C ASN A 248 70.83 -9.19 70.52
N ASP A 249 69.66 -9.08 71.16
CA ASP A 249 69.54 -8.94 72.61
C ASP A 249 70.02 -10.22 73.33
N ILE A 250 69.82 -11.39 72.72
CA ILE A 250 70.39 -12.66 73.20
C ILE A 250 71.91 -12.70 73.02
N GLU A 251 72.45 -12.26 71.88
CA GLU A 251 73.90 -12.25 71.60
C GLU A 251 74.65 -11.21 72.44
N ASN A 252 74.07 -10.02 72.66
CA ASN A 252 74.63 -8.94 73.47
C ASN A 252 74.32 -9.08 74.96
N ARG A 253 73.69 -10.18 75.37
CA ARG A 253 73.42 -10.46 76.77
C ARG A 253 74.78 -10.49 77.52
N PRO A 254 74.92 -9.75 78.64
CA PRO A 254 76.16 -9.76 79.40
C PRO A 254 76.52 -11.21 79.75
N LYS A 255 77.78 -11.57 79.48
CA LYS A 255 78.26 -12.93 79.71
C LYS A 255 78.04 -13.26 81.19
N ARG A 256 77.71 -14.51 81.49
CA ARG A 256 77.34 -14.96 82.84
C ARG A 256 78.37 -14.56 83.91
N GLU A 257 79.64 -14.46 83.52
CA GLU A 257 80.76 -14.00 84.35
C GLU A 257 80.68 -12.50 84.69
N GLN A 258 80.32 -11.63 83.74
CA GLN A 258 80.17 -10.18 83.97
C GLN A 258 78.97 -9.84 84.85
N ILE A 259 77.89 -10.63 84.73
CA ILE A 259 76.74 -10.53 85.64
C ILE A 259 77.18 -10.84 87.08
N PHE A 260 77.98 -11.89 87.26
CA PHE A 260 78.48 -12.32 88.56
C PHE A 260 79.44 -11.29 89.20
N GLU A 261 80.27 -10.62 88.39
CA GLU A 261 81.13 -9.53 88.85
C GLU A 261 80.34 -8.30 89.30
N LEU A 262 79.35 -7.87 88.52
CA LEU A 262 78.47 -6.76 88.87
C LEU A 262 77.60 -7.09 90.09
N GLU A 263 77.13 -8.33 90.25
CA GLU A 263 76.42 -8.78 91.45
C GLU A 263 77.30 -8.63 92.69
N ARG A 264 78.57 -9.05 92.62
CA ARG A 264 79.55 -8.88 93.70
C ARG A 264 79.82 -7.40 94.02
N GLU A 265 79.95 -6.55 93.01
CA GLU A 265 80.12 -5.10 93.20
C GLU A 265 78.87 -4.44 93.81
N ASN A 266 77.67 -4.90 93.41
CA ASN A 266 76.40 -4.40 93.95
C ASN A 266 76.20 -4.82 95.41
N GLU A 267 76.61 -6.04 95.78
CA GLU A 267 76.67 -6.50 97.17
C GLU A 267 77.60 -5.59 98.00
N MET A 268 78.78 -5.28 97.47
CA MET A 268 79.75 -4.37 98.10
C MET A 268 79.22 -2.94 98.24
N LEU A 269 78.52 -2.42 97.24
CA LEU A 269 77.89 -1.10 97.28
C LEU A 269 76.71 -1.06 98.25
N LYS A 270 75.90 -2.12 98.33
CA LYS A 270 74.84 -2.25 99.33
C LYS A 270 75.41 -2.24 100.74
N ILE A 271 76.51 -2.96 100.98
CA ILE A 271 77.20 -2.91 102.28
C ILE A 271 77.65 -1.48 102.59
N LYS A 272 78.27 -0.78 101.64
CA LYS A 272 78.67 0.64 101.82
C LYS A 272 77.49 1.60 102.02
N LEU A 273 76.37 1.39 101.31
CA LEU A 273 75.15 2.18 101.48
C LEU A 273 74.50 1.93 102.85
N GLN A 274 74.53 0.69 103.31
CA GLN A 274 74.03 0.30 104.63
C GLN A 274 74.96 0.80 105.76
N GLU A 275 76.27 0.90 105.50
CA GLU A 275 77.26 1.56 106.37
C GLU A 275 77.09 3.08 106.40
N LEU A 276 76.70 3.72 105.30
CA LEU A 276 76.43 5.16 105.24
C LEU A 276 75.04 5.54 105.77
N GLN A 277 74.03 4.70 105.58
CA GLN A 277 72.66 4.88 106.12
C GLN A 277 72.55 4.52 107.60
N SER A 278 73.53 3.83 108.18
CA SER A 278 73.55 3.52 109.62
C SER A 278 74.16 4.63 110.49
N ILE A 279 74.69 5.70 109.90
CA ILE A 279 75.33 6.82 110.62
C ILE A 279 74.38 8.03 110.84
N ILE A 280 73.19 8.05 110.23
CA ILE A 280 72.24 9.17 110.39
C ILE A 280 70.81 8.63 110.51
N GLN A 281 70.20 8.78 111.69
CA GLN A 281 68.77 8.65 111.93
C GLN A 281 68.24 9.95 112.58
N PRO A 282 66.92 10.20 112.54
CA PRO A 282 66.28 11.18 111.68
C PRO A 282 65.82 12.42 112.44
N GLY A 283 65.56 13.53 111.73
CA GLY A 283 65.00 14.75 112.33
C GLY A 283 63.93 15.40 111.43
N PRO A 284 62.85 16.00 111.98
CA PRO A 284 61.62 16.32 111.26
C PRO A 284 61.48 17.79 110.83
N LEU A 285 60.77 17.97 109.68
CA LEU A 285 60.06 19.15 109.12
C LEU A 285 60.85 20.44 108.83
N PRO A 286 60.41 21.18 107.79
CA PRO A 286 59.71 22.43 108.09
C PRO A 286 58.46 22.70 107.23
N ALA A 287 57.61 23.58 107.76
CA ALA A 287 56.30 23.98 107.25
C ALA A 287 56.30 24.77 105.91
N SER A 288 57.41 24.82 105.16
CA SER A 288 57.46 25.41 103.81
C SER A 288 56.91 24.49 102.74
N ASP A 289 56.94 23.18 102.97
CA ASP A 289 56.57 22.17 101.96
C ASP A 289 55.05 21.97 101.87
N LYS A 290 54.30 22.44 102.88
CA LYS A 290 52.84 22.39 102.89
C LYS A 290 52.20 23.43 101.97
N ALA A 291 52.80 24.63 101.87
CA ALA A 291 52.33 25.66 100.95
C ALA A 291 52.58 25.30 99.47
N ILE A 292 53.71 24.62 99.18
CA ILE A 292 54.03 24.13 97.83
C ILE A 292 53.11 22.96 97.46
N LEU A 293 52.81 22.06 98.41
CA LEU A 293 51.82 21.00 98.20
C LEU A 293 50.41 21.55 97.98
N ASP A 294 49.97 22.56 98.74
CA ASP A 294 48.65 23.16 98.57
C ASP A 294 48.52 23.90 97.21
N ILE A 295 49.58 24.56 96.72
CA ILE A 295 49.59 25.18 95.37
C ILE A 295 49.54 24.10 94.28
N LEU A 296 50.34 23.04 94.40
CA LEU A 296 50.33 21.94 93.43
C LEU A 296 49.01 21.16 93.44
N GLU A 297 48.35 21.07 94.60
CA GLU A 297 47.02 20.46 94.71
C GLU A 297 45.94 21.37 94.10
N HIS A 298 46.06 22.70 94.24
CA HIS A 298 45.18 23.66 93.58
C HIS A 298 45.34 23.65 92.05
N ASP A 299 46.58 23.70 91.53
CA ASP A 299 46.86 23.61 90.09
C ASP A 299 46.37 22.28 89.49
N ARG A 300 46.47 21.18 90.25
CA ARG A 300 45.91 19.88 89.85
C ARG A 300 44.40 19.92 89.78
N GLN A 301 43.75 20.61 90.71
CA GLN A 301 42.29 20.72 90.75
C GLN A 301 41.77 21.62 89.61
N GLU A 302 42.42 22.76 89.35
CA GLU A 302 42.10 23.65 88.23
C GLU A 302 42.25 22.94 86.87
N ALA A 303 43.34 22.18 86.67
CA ALA A 303 43.53 21.39 85.46
C ALA A 303 42.49 20.27 85.27
N LEU A 304 41.92 19.73 86.36
CA LEU A 304 40.84 18.74 86.30
C LEU A 304 39.50 19.40 85.94
N GLU A 305 39.23 20.59 86.46
CA GLU A 305 38.02 21.37 86.14
C GLU A 305 38.04 21.83 84.68
N ASP A 306 39.15 22.38 84.19
CA ASP A 306 39.34 22.74 82.77
C ASP A 306 39.13 21.55 81.84
N ARG A 307 39.65 20.38 82.21
CA ARG A 307 39.48 19.15 81.45
C ARG A 307 38.01 18.70 81.46
N GLN A 308 37.32 18.83 82.58
CA GLN A 308 35.90 18.47 82.69
C GLN A 308 35.04 19.41 81.84
N ASP A 309 35.35 20.70 81.82
CA ASP A 309 34.68 21.69 80.96
C ASP A 309 34.91 21.42 79.47
N LEU A 310 36.13 21.00 79.09
CA LEU A 310 36.42 20.59 77.72
C LEU A 310 35.60 19.36 77.30
N ILE A 311 35.47 18.38 78.20
CA ILE A 311 34.66 17.17 77.99
C ILE A 311 33.18 17.55 77.82
N ASN A 312 32.65 18.43 78.68
CA ASN A 312 31.27 18.91 78.59
C ASN A 312 31.02 19.65 77.26
N ARG A 313 31.97 20.48 76.80
CA ARG A 313 31.90 21.12 75.48
C ARG A 313 31.91 20.13 74.32
N LEU A 314 32.75 19.10 74.41
CA LEU A 314 32.77 18.03 73.41
C LEU A 314 31.43 17.31 73.35
N TYR A 315 30.82 16.97 74.48
CA TYR A 315 29.50 16.33 74.50
C TYR A 315 28.43 17.22 73.85
N ASN A 316 28.41 18.52 74.15
CA ASN A 316 27.46 19.45 73.53
C ASN A 316 27.66 19.56 72.01
N LEU A 317 28.91 19.65 71.55
CA LEU A 317 29.22 19.69 70.11
C LEU A 317 28.82 18.40 69.39
N HIS A 318 28.99 17.23 70.02
CA HIS A 318 28.53 15.96 69.42
C HIS A 318 27.00 15.90 69.33
N GLU A 319 26.29 16.44 70.32
CA GLU A 319 24.82 16.52 70.28
C GLU A 319 24.34 17.49 69.20
N GLU A 320 24.98 18.66 69.05
CA GLU A 320 24.70 19.62 67.98
C GLU A 320 24.96 19.02 66.59
N ILE A 321 26.05 18.26 66.41
CA ILE A 321 26.32 17.54 65.16
C ILE A 321 25.21 16.51 64.87
N ARG A 322 24.79 15.73 65.88
CA ARG A 322 23.71 14.75 65.69
C ARG A 322 22.41 15.43 65.27
N GLN A 323 22.05 16.56 65.90
CA GLN A 323 20.86 17.33 65.53
C GLN A 323 20.96 17.91 64.11
N ALA A 324 22.14 18.38 63.70
CA ALA A 324 22.37 18.87 62.35
C ALA A 324 22.27 17.74 61.29
N GLU A 325 22.75 16.54 61.62
CA GLU A 325 22.59 15.35 60.77
C GLU A 325 21.11 14.94 60.65
N GLU A 326 20.36 14.91 61.75
CA GLU A 326 18.92 14.63 61.74
C GLU A 326 18.12 15.64 60.90
N LEU A 327 18.48 16.93 60.94
CA LEU A 327 17.87 17.96 60.09
C LEU A 327 18.24 17.79 58.62
N ARG A 328 19.52 17.47 58.32
CA ARG A 328 19.96 17.19 56.95
C ARG A 328 19.18 16.03 56.35
N ASP A 329 19.00 14.95 57.11
CA ASP A 329 18.31 13.76 56.63
C ASP A 329 16.82 14.04 56.39
N LYS A 330 16.15 14.82 57.25
CA LYS A 330 14.78 15.31 57.00
C LYS A 330 14.66 16.14 55.72
N TYR A 331 15.59 17.07 55.48
CA TYR A 331 15.56 17.87 54.25
C TYR A 331 15.86 17.05 53.00
N LEU A 332 16.65 15.97 53.10
CA LEU A 332 16.85 15.04 52.01
C LEU A 332 15.56 14.26 51.69
N GLU A 333 14.85 13.77 52.71
CA GLU A 333 13.57 13.08 52.56
C GLU A 333 12.50 14.01 51.95
N GLU A 334 12.38 15.26 52.45
CA GLU A 334 11.47 16.26 51.85
C GLU A 334 11.82 16.58 50.39
N LYS A 335 13.11 16.57 50.03
CA LYS A 335 13.56 16.79 48.66
C LYS A 335 13.20 15.61 47.75
N GLU A 336 13.41 14.38 48.21
CA GLU A 336 13.04 13.16 47.48
C GLU A 336 11.52 13.09 47.25
N ASP A 337 10.71 13.40 48.27
CA ASP A 337 9.25 13.49 48.17
C ASP A 337 8.77 14.53 47.14
N LEU A 338 9.46 15.67 47.03
CA LEU A 338 9.15 16.71 46.05
C LEU A 338 9.54 16.28 44.63
N GLU A 339 10.70 15.65 44.45
CA GLU A 339 11.13 15.11 43.16
C GLU A 339 10.20 13.98 42.66
N GLU A 340 9.71 13.12 43.56
CA GLU A 340 8.70 12.10 43.23
C GLU A 340 7.35 12.71 42.81
N LYS A 341 6.90 13.77 43.51
CA LYS A 341 5.66 14.49 43.14
C LYS A 341 5.78 15.22 41.81
N GLU A 342 6.89 15.91 41.55
CA GLU A 342 7.14 16.54 40.25
C GLU A 342 7.20 15.49 39.13
N GLY A 343 7.86 14.34 39.37
CA GLY A 343 7.88 13.22 38.42
C GLY A 343 6.49 12.66 38.13
N ALA A 344 5.64 12.52 39.16
CA ALA A 344 4.26 12.06 39.02
C ALA A 344 3.37 13.07 38.26
N GLU A 345 3.55 14.37 38.49
CA GLU A 345 2.83 15.42 37.74
C GLU A 345 3.25 15.49 36.27
N VAL A 346 4.53 15.27 35.97
CA VAL A 346 5.04 15.18 34.58
C VAL A 346 4.49 13.95 33.86
N LEU A 347 4.38 12.81 34.53
CA LEU A 347 3.75 11.60 33.96
C LEU A 347 2.24 11.79 33.74
N HIS A 348 1.52 12.40 34.69
CA HIS A 348 0.09 12.63 34.55
C HIS A 348 -0.24 13.65 33.44
N THR A 349 0.63 14.64 33.20
CA THR A 349 0.49 15.60 32.09
C THR A 349 0.84 14.97 30.74
N ALA A 350 1.80 14.04 30.69
CA ALA A 350 2.12 13.29 29.48
C ALA A 350 1.01 12.31 29.05
N GLU A 351 0.25 11.74 29.98
CA GLU A 351 -0.88 10.84 29.67
C GLU A 351 -2.18 11.56 29.21
N ARG A 352 -2.23 12.91 29.32
CA ARG A 352 -3.38 13.73 28.86
C ARG A 352 -3.20 14.38 27.47
N LEU A 353 -2.04 14.19 26.84
CA LEU A 353 -1.75 14.60 25.45
C LEU A 353 -1.79 13.38 24.53
#